data_AF-A0A7K4A044-F1
#
_entry.id   AF-A0A7K4A044-F1
#
_cell.length_a   1.000
_cell.length_b   1.000
_cell.length_c   1.000
_cell.angle_alpha   90.00
_cell.angle_beta   90.00
_cell.angle_gamma   90.00
#
_symmetry.space_group_name_H-M   'P 1'
#
loop_
_entity.id
_entity.type
_entity.pdbx_description
1 polymer ?
#
loop_
_entity_poly.entity_id
_entity_poly.type
_entity_poly.pdbx_seq_one_letter_code
_entity_poly.pdbx_strand_id
1 'polypeptide(L)'
;YQFGPIKELMTANIQQIGSNLIGSYNVKPSEGAEYSGIIFGAVDGDKATVNYLSVRNSGDVDPQVIITLADCRIVDQDKLMGTYYVQDSEMNAISGPFEATRE
;
A
#
# COMPACT_ATOMS: atom_id res chain seq x y z
N TYR A 1 8.68 0.30 4.90
CA TYR A 1 8.28 1.70 4.68
C TYR A 1 7.72 2.25 5.98
N GLN A 2 7.61 3.57 6.12
CA GLN A 2 7.07 4.20 7.31
C GLN A 2 5.76 4.92 6.96
N PHE A 3 4.62 4.30 7.25
CA PHE A 3 3.33 4.99 7.32
C PHE A 3 3.11 5.44 8.78
N GLY A 4 3.37 6.72 9.07
CA GLY A 4 3.17 7.28 10.41
C GLY A 4 4.26 6.92 11.44
N PRO A 5 3.97 6.93 12.75
CA PRO A 5 4.99 6.79 13.80
C PRO A 5 5.42 5.34 14.08
N ILE A 6 4.74 4.35 13.51
CA ILE A 6 4.96 2.93 13.80
C ILE A 6 5.81 2.30 12.69
N LYS A 7 6.81 1.51 13.08
CA LYS A 7 7.62 0.75 12.11
C LYS A 7 6.83 -0.47 11.65
N GLU A 8 6.67 -0.60 10.35
CA GLU A 8 5.95 -1.73 9.75
C GLU A 8 6.89 -2.55 8.86
N LEU A 9 6.87 -3.87 9.04
CA LEU A 9 7.50 -4.82 8.11
C LEU A 9 6.44 -5.35 7.17
N MET A 10 6.51 -4.95 5.89
CA MET A 10 5.68 -5.52 4.83
C MET A 10 6.47 -6.52 4.01
N THR A 11 5.90 -7.71 3.86
CA THR A 11 6.37 -8.70 2.88
C THR A 11 5.35 -8.75 1.75
N ALA A 12 5.80 -8.49 0.52
CA ALA A 12 4.95 -8.48 -0.66
C ALA A 12 5.43 -9.50 -1.69
N ASN A 13 4.48 -10.17 -2.35
CA ASN A 13 4.72 -10.98 -3.53
C ASN A 13 3.98 -10.33 -4.70
N ILE A 14 4.71 -9.86 -5.70
CA ILE A 14 4.19 -9.04 -6.80
C ILE A 14 4.60 -9.68 -8.12
N GLN A 15 3.63 -9.85 -9.01
CA GLN A 15 3.82 -10.27 -10.38
C GLN A 15 3.44 -9.13 -11.32
N GLN A 16 4.28 -8.92 -12.34
CA GLN A 16 3.96 -8.03 -13.46
C GLN A 16 3.53 -8.86 -14.68
N ILE A 17 2.39 -8.50 -15.27
CA ILE A 17 1.82 -9.13 -16.48
C ILE A 17 1.56 -8.04 -17.51
N GLY A 18 2.52 -7.85 -18.43
CA GLY A 18 2.53 -6.70 -19.33
C GLY A 18 2.69 -5.40 -18.53
N SER A 19 1.76 -4.46 -18.71
CA SER A 19 1.71 -3.22 -17.92
C SER A 19 0.99 -3.40 -16.58
N ASN A 20 0.35 -4.54 -16.31
CA ASN A 20 -0.45 -4.72 -15.09
C ASN A 20 0.39 -5.32 -13.96
N LEU A 21 0.05 -4.94 -12.72
CA LEU A 21 0.58 -5.50 -11.49
C LEU A 21 -0.52 -6.25 -10.75
N ILE A 22 -0.18 -7.41 -10.21
CA ILE A 22 -1.00 -8.14 -9.24
C ILE A 22 -0.09 -8.68 -8.14
N GLY A 23 -0.57 -8.68 -6.91
CA GLY A 23 0.21 -9.20 -5.80
C GLY A 23 -0.61 -9.34 -4.54
N SER A 24 0.07 -9.83 -3.51
CA SER A 24 -0.45 -9.94 -2.16
C SER A 24 0.62 -9.52 -1.17
N TYR A 25 0.21 -9.03 -0.02
CA TYR A 25 1.13 -8.63 1.02
C TYR A 25 0.61 -8.99 2.40
N ASN A 26 1.56 -9.13 3.32
CA ASN A 26 1.29 -9.21 4.75
C ASN A 26 2.14 -8.14 5.44
N VAL A 27 1.55 -7.46 6.42
CA VAL A 27 2.20 -6.44 7.24
C VAL A 27 2.21 -6.89 8.68
N LYS A 28 3.41 -6.88 9.26
CA LYS A 28 3.66 -7.07 10.67
C LYS A 28 4.11 -5.75 11.28
N PRO A 29 3.21 -4.97 11.89
CA PRO A 29 3.58 -3.75 12.59
C PRO A 29 4.35 -4.09 13.87
N SER A 30 5.20 -3.18 14.34
CA SER A 30 5.89 -3.33 15.64
C SER A 30 4.92 -3.28 16.83
N GLU A 31 3.74 -2.69 16.63
CA GLU A 31 2.66 -2.59 17.61
C GLU A 31 1.29 -2.69 16.91
N GLY A 32 0.35 -3.43 17.49
CA GLY A 32 -1.00 -3.64 16.94
C GLY A 32 -1.17 -4.96 16.18
N ALA A 33 -2.33 -5.12 15.54
CA ALA A 33 -2.69 -6.33 14.80
C ALA A 33 -2.01 -6.40 13.43
N GLU A 34 -1.55 -7.60 13.05
CA GLU A 34 -1.12 -7.91 11.69
C GLU A 34 -2.29 -7.72 10.71
N TYR A 35 -1.97 -7.33 9.48
CA TYR A 35 -2.97 -7.19 8.43
C TYR A 35 -2.40 -7.61 7.09
N SER A 36 -3.29 -8.07 6.21
CA SER A 36 -2.91 -8.55 4.89
C SER A 36 -3.82 -7.93 3.83
N GLY A 37 -3.38 -8.02 2.59
CA GLY A 37 -4.13 -7.44 1.49
C GLY A 37 -3.64 -7.89 0.12
N ILE A 38 -4.32 -7.35 -0.89
CA ILE A 38 -3.97 -7.53 -2.30
C ILE A 38 -3.45 -6.20 -2.88
N ILE A 39 -2.50 -6.32 -3.80
CA ILE A 39 -1.97 -5.22 -4.58
C ILE A 39 -2.42 -5.43 -6.02
N PHE A 40 -2.92 -4.39 -6.67
CA PHE A 40 -3.17 -4.41 -8.10
C PHE A 40 -2.98 -3.03 -8.69
N GLY A 41 -2.50 -2.97 -9.92
CA GLY A 41 -2.12 -1.68 -10.50
C GLY A 41 -1.62 -1.77 -11.92
N ALA A 42 -1.01 -0.70 -12.37
CA ALA A 42 -0.36 -0.63 -13.66
C ALA A 42 0.93 0.19 -13.59
N VAL A 43 1.90 -0.17 -14.42
CA VAL A 43 3.12 0.58 -14.69
C VAL A 43 3.13 0.93 -16.17
N ASP A 44 3.29 2.22 -16.46
CA ASP A 44 3.42 2.77 -17.81
C ASP A 44 4.62 3.72 -17.86
N GLY A 45 5.74 3.21 -18.38
CA GLY A 45 7.02 3.91 -18.37
C GLY A 45 7.49 4.22 -16.96
N ASP A 46 7.56 5.51 -16.63
CA ASP A 46 7.95 6.01 -15.32
C ASP A 46 6.76 6.26 -14.39
N LYS A 47 5.52 6.07 -14.85
CA LYS A 47 4.31 6.21 -14.04
C LYS A 47 3.86 4.86 -13.51
N ALA A 48 3.37 4.85 -12.29
CA ALA A 48 2.73 3.69 -11.69
C ALA A 48 1.48 4.11 -10.92
N THR A 49 0.40 3.36 -11.10
CA THR A 49 -0.80 3.44 -10.27
C THR A 49 -0.91 2.13 -9.51
N VAL A 50 -0.91 2.18 -8.19
CA VAL A 50 -0.95 1.00 -7.33
C VAL A 50 -2.12 1.12 -6.38
N ASN A 51 -2.97 0.11 -6.34
CA ASN A 51 -4.08 0.00 -5.41
C ASN A 51 -3.76 -1.10 -4.40
N TYR A 52 -4.06 -0.82 -3.14
CA TYR A 52 -3.97 -1.73 -2.02
C TYR A 52 -5.37 -1.92 -1.46
N LEU A 53 -5.80 -3.16 -1.32
CA LEU A 53 -6.99 -3.49 -0.54
C LEU A 53 -6.51 -4.28 0.68
N SER A 54 -6.58 -3.65 1.86
CA SER A 54 -6.24 -4.25 3.14
C SER A 54 -7.47 -4.56 3.95
N VAL A 55 -7.41 -5.67 4.67
CA VAL A 55 -8.35 -5.99 5.74
C VAL A 55 -7.59 -6.02 7.05
N ARG A 56 -7.92 -5.11 7.96
CA ARG A 56 -7.38 -5.09 9.32
C ARG A 56 -8.37 -5.79 10.23
N ASN A 57 -7.96 -6.95 10.75
CA ASN A 57 -8.80 -7.74 11.65
C ASN A 57 -8.35 -7.49 13.10
N SER A 58 -9.23 -6.96 13.94
CA SER A 58 -8.94 -6.66 15.36
C SER A 58 -9.80 -7.48 16.31
N GLY A 59 -9.85 -8.80 16.12
CA GLY A 59 -10.50 -9.72 17.05
C GLY A 59 -12.03 -9.71 16.89
N ASP A 60 -12.75 -9.38 17.96
CA ASP A 60 -14.23 -9.43 18.02
C ASP A 60 -14.93 -8.19 17.42
N VAL A 61 -14.19 -7.36 16.68
CA VAL A 61 -14.71 -6.15 16.03
C VAL A 61 -14.85 -6.41 14.54
N ASP A 62 -15.84 -5.79 13.91
CA ASP A 62 -15.99 -5.82 12.45
C ASP A 62 -14.66 -5.41 11.77
N PRO A 63 -14.16 -6.20 10.81
CA PRO A 63 -12.87 -5.94 10.21
C PRO A 63 -12.92 -4.65 9.41
N GLN A 64 -11.95 -3.76 9.66
CA GLN A 64 -11.83 -2.52 8.91
C GLN A 64 -11.26 -2.82 7.53
N VAL A 65 -11.99 -2.44 6.49
CA VAL A 65 -11.52 -2.53 5.10
C VAL A 65 -10.93 -1.17 4.72
N ILE A 66 -9.71 -1.18 4.20
CA ILE A 66 -9.00 0.04 3.80
C ILE A 66 -8.58 -0.13 2.35
N ILE A 67 -8.98 0.83 1.52
CA ILE A 67 -8.52 0.97 0.14
C ILE A 67 -7.51 2.10 0.10
N THR A 68 -6.33 1.83 -0.43
CA THR A 68 -5.30 2.82 -0.69
C THR A 68 -5.02 2.86 -2.18
N LEU A 69 -5.01 4.04 -2.77
CA LEU A 69 -4.51 4.30 -4.12
C LEU A 69 -3.23 5.11 -4.00
N ALA A 70 -2.17 4.68 -4.69
CA ALA A 70 -0.94 5.42 -4.88
C ALA A 70 -0.80 5.75 -6.36
N ASP A 71 -0.81 7.04 -6.68
CA ASP A 71 -0.45 7.58 -7.99
C ASP A 71 0.99 8.10 -7.90
N CYS A 72 1.93 7.41 -8.53
CA CYS A 72 3.34 7.63 -8.32
C CYS A 72 4.18 7.58 -9.59
N ARG A 73 5.40 8.08 -9.45
CA ARG A 73 6.43 8.10 -10.48
C ARG A 73 7.69 7.43 -9.96
N ILE A 74 8.29 6.60 -10.81
CA ILE A 74 9.63 6.04 -10.61
C ILE A 74 10.63 7.15 -10.90
N VAL A 75 11.31 7.62 -9.86
CA VAL A 75 12.31 8.69 -9.96
C VAL A 75 13.64 8.12 -10.40
N ASP A 76 14.02 6.98 -9.81
CA ASP A 76 15.19 6.19 -10.15
C ASP A 76 14.98 4.73 -9.72
N GLN A 77 16.03 3.91 -9.78
CA GLN A 77 15.97 2.48 -9.48
C GLN A 77 15.59 2.17 -8.01
N ASP A 78 15.80 3.12 -7.11
CA ASP A 78 15.62 2.96 -5.67
C ASP A 78 14.48 3.84 -5.13
N LYS A 79 13.97 4.82 -5.90
CA LYS A 79 13.05 5.85 -5.40
C LYS A 79 11.74 5.97 -6.18
N LEU A 80 10.64 5.99 -5.41
CA LEU A 80 9.28 6.31 -5.86
C LEU A 80 8.78 7.58 -5.17
N MET A 81 8.05 8.43 -5.88
CA MET A 81 7.37 9.60 -5.31
C MET A 81 5.96 9.71 -5.86
N GLY A 82 5.02 10.20 -5.07
CA GLY A 82 3.64 10.31 -5.54
C GLY A 82 2.68 10.91 -4.54
N THR A 83 1.39 10.73 -4.81
CA THR A 83 0.30 11.04 -3.89
C THR A 83 -0.43 9.76 -3.54
N TYR A 84 -0.70 9.56 -2.26
CA TYR A 84 -1.56 8.48 -1.78
C TYR A 84 -2.95 9.03 -1.46
N TYR A 85 -3.94 8.16 -1.59
CA TYR A 85 -5.34 8.38 -1.25
C TYR A 85 -5.81 7.16 -0.49
N VAL A 86 -6.33 7.33 0.72
CA VAL A 86 -6.83 6.24 1.57
C VAL A 86 -8.30 6.51 1.85
N GLN A 87 -9.10 5.46 1.79
CA GLN A 87 -10.47 5.45 2.29
C GLN A 87 -10.70 4.16 3.09
N ASP A 88 -11.23 4.30 4.29
CA ASP A 88 -11.63 3.17 5.13
C ASP A 88 -13.15 2.91 5.08
N SER A 89 -13.56 1.77 5.62
CA SER A 89 -14.96 1.35 5.71
C SER A 89 -15.83 2.22 6.64
N GLU A 90 -15.22 3.12 7.41
CA GLU A 90 -15.91 4.10 8.26
C GLU A 90 -16.09 5.46 7.56
N MET A 91 -15.72 5.53 6.27
CA MET A 91 -15.76 6.74 5.45
C MET A 91 -14.74 7.82 5.86
N ASN A 92 -13.71 7.48 6.62
CA ASN A 92 -12.58 8.38 6.81
C ASN A 92 -11.73 8.39 5.54
N ALA A 93 -11.29 9.59 5.14
CA ALA A 93 -10.45 9.78 3.97
C ALA A 93 -9.23 10.62 4.32
N ILE A 94 -8.05 10.16 3.90
CA ILE A 94 -6.79 10.91 4.02
C ILE A 94 -6.02 10.82 2.71
N SER A 95 -5.30 11.88 2.37
CA SER A 95 -4.44 11.91 1.19
C SER A 95 -3.23 12.78 1.44
N GLY A 96 -2.12 12.49 0.78
CA GLY A 96 -0.94 13.33 0.88
C GLY A 96 0.20 12.88 -0.03
N PRO A 97 1.26 13.69 -0.12
CA PRO A 97 2.47 13.29 -0.82
C PRO A 97 3.18 12.17 -0.06
N PHE A 98 3.90 11.31 -0.78
CA PHE A 98 4.81 10.34 -0.18
C PHE A 98 6.10 10.18 -1.01
N GLU A 99 7.12 9.66 -0.34
CA GLU A 99 8.37 9.19 -0.91
C GLU A 99 8.65 7.79 -0.36
N ALA A 100 9.05 6.85 -1.22
CA ALA A 100 9.42 5.50 -0.83
C ALA A 100 10.78 5.13 -1.44
N THR A 101 11.66 4.59 -0.60
CA THR A 101 12.99 4.12 -0.98
C THR A 101 13.07 2.61 -0.83
N ARG A 102 13.67 1.93 -1.83
CA ARG A 102 14.00 0.52 -1.79
C ARG A 102 15.24 0.32 -0.90
N GLU A 103 15.16 -0.58 0.07
CA GLU A 103 16.29 -1.05 0.89
C GLU A 103 16.71 -2.47 0.50
#